data_AF-E3MVY3-F1
#
_entry.id   AF-E3MVY3-F1
#
_cell.length_a   1.000
_cell.length_b   1.000
_cell.length_c   1.000
_cell.angle_alpha   90.00
_cell.angle_beta   90.00
_cell.angle_gamma   90.00
#
_symmetry.space_group_name_H-M   'P 1'
#
loop_
_entity.id
_entity.type
_entity.pdbx_description
1 polymer ?
#
loop_
_entity_poly.entity_id
_entity_poly.type
_entity_poly.pdbx_seq_one_letter_code
_entity_poly.pdbx_strand_id
1 'polypeptide(L)'
;MIRNAKPDGFTLQNLKNELNHLGLKDAFPEIEDHAEVVYEHVDRCKKEKYLRTCDLFDAVEKCQLLCILNRVPNFKRFIHNQKGCARVPGLKCEKCKKKKKTSEIQNTMENLQIKGNEKEKELKKREDEMNRLKEELNREKERLNLEKEKNKMLQAELFKLKAEDLGNAVIQQLLDGFGDSSTKNQIKDSPTTSNNSSFPDKCLTCSTRIRSPTVNNIGCPSCKKRFHANVTISGINRFS
;
A
#
# COMPACT_ATOMS: atom_id res chain seq x y z
N MET A 1 55.86 18.12 -43.61
CA MET A 1 55.42 19.04 -42.53
C MET A 1 53.96 19.35 -42.75
N ILE A 2 53.16 19.54 -41.69
CA ILE A 2 51.73 19.86 -41.84
C ILE A 2 51.57 21.27 -42.43
N ARG A 3 50.73 21.40 -43.46
CA ARG A 3 50.41 22.69 -44.10
C ARG A 3 49.38 23.48 -43.28
N ASN A 4 49.45 24.80 -43.38
CA ASN A 4 48.53 25.69 -42.67
C ASN A 4 47.09 25.55 -43.19
N ALA A 5 46.13 25.58 -42.27
CA ALA A 5 44.72 25.73 -42.62
C ALA A 5 44.47 27.12 -43.22
N LYS A 6 43.47 27.22 -44.10
CA LYS A 6 43.04 28.49 -44.67
C LYS A 6 42.26 29.33 -43.64
N PRO A 7 42.03 30.63 -43.89
CA PRO A 7 41.26 31.48 -42.96
C PRO A 7 39.81 31.00 -42.71
N ASP A 8 39.21 30.30 -43.68
CA ASP A 8 37.89 29.65 -43.59
C ASP A 8 37.96 28.25 -42.96
N GLY A 9 39.15 27.83 -42.52
CA GLY A 9 39.43 26.58 -41.85
C GLY A 9 39.78 25.43 -42.79
N PHE A 10 39.56 24.20 -42.33
CA PHE A 10 39.76 23.00 -43.12
C PHE A 10 38.56 22.07 -43.01
N THR A 11 38.31 21.32 -44.08
CA THR A 11 37.25 20.30 -44.19
C THR A 11 37.80 18.89 -43.99
N LEU A 12 36.91 17.90 -43.89
CA LEU A 12 37.30 16.48 -43.88
C LEU A 12 38.19 16.11 -45.08
N GLN A 13 37.90 16.64 -46.27
CA GLN A 13 38.70 16.37 -47.45
C GLN A 13 40.10 16.99 -47.33
N ASN A 14 40.21 18.17 -46.72
CA ASN A 14 41.52 18.78 -46.45
C ASN A 14 42.35 17.92 -45.49
N LEU A 15 41.73 17.35 -44.45
CA LEU A 15 42.40 16.40 -43.55
C LEU A 15 42.91 15.16 -44.31
N LYS A 16 42.07 14.51 -45.13
CA LYS A 16 42.48 13.34 -45.94
C LYS A 16 43.63 13.68 -46.88
N ASN A 17 43.54 14.81 -47.58
CA ASN A 17 44.60 15.28 -48.46
C ASN A 17 45.92 15.53 -47.69
N GLU A 18 45.84 16.01 -46.45
CA GLU A 18 47.00 16.23 -45.61
C GLU A 18 47.63 14.91 -45.13
N LEU A 19 46.82 13.93 -44.71
CA LEU A 19 47.31 12.59 -44.35
C LEU A 19 48.07 11.93 -45.52
N ASN A 20 47.55 12.09 -46.74
CA ASN A 20 48.20 11.60 -47.95
C ASN A 20 49.48 12.38 -48.27
N HIS A 21 49.46 13.72 -48.17
CA HIS A 21 50.62 14.57 -48.40
C HIS A 21 51.80 14.22 -47.48
N LEU A 22 51.51 13.83 -46.24
CA LEU A 22 52.52 13.42 -45.26
C LEU A 22 53.05 12.00 -45.48
N GLY A 23 52.57 11.26 -46.48
CA GLY A 23 52.97 9.86 -46.71
C GLY A 23 52.49 8.91 -45.61
N LEU A 24 51.51 9.30 -44.80
CA LEU A 24 51.08 8.48 -43.66
C LEU A 24 50.34 7.22 -44.09
N LYS A 25 49.82 7.17 -45.31
CA LYS A 25 49.22 5.95 -45.89
C LYS A 25 50.24 4.82 -46.05
N ASP A 26 51.51 5.14 -46.28
CA ASP A 26 52.56 4.13 -46.46
C ASP A 26 52.83 3.38 -45.15
N ALA A 27 52.86 4.11 -44.02
CA ALA A 27 52.99 3.52 -42.69
C ALA A 27 51.66 2.96 -42.16
N PHE A 28 50.55 3.65 -42.44
CA PHE A 28 49.21 3.39 -41.92
C PHE A 28 48.18 3.38 -43.06
N PRO A 29 48.03 2.27 -43.81
CA PRO A 29 47.08 2.20 -44.92
C PRO A 29 45.62 2.47 -44.52
N GLU A 30 45.26 2.18 -43.26
CA GLU A 30 43.94 2.39 -42.67
C GLU A 30 43.68 3.81 -42.13
N ILE A 31 44.66 4.73 -42.23
CA ILE A 31 44.58 6.02 -41.52
C ILE A 31 43.39 6.89 -41.95
N GLU A 32 42.96 6.80 -43.21
CA GLU A 32 41.81 7.55 -43.71
C GLU A 32 40.48 7.05 -43.15
N ASP A 33 40.39 5.78 -42.72
CA ASP A 33 39.20 5.22 -42.07
C ASP A 33 38.90 5.91 -40.73
N HIS A 34 39.89 6.60 -40.17
CA HIS A 34 39.78 7.35 -38.94
C HIS A 34 39.48 8.84 -39.15
N ALA A 35 39.64 9.34 -40.38
CA ALA A 35 39.56 10.77 -40.66
C ALA A 35 38.18 11.35 -40.35
N GLU A 36 37.10 10.63 -40.66
CA GLU A 36 35.72 11.10 -40.44
C GLU A 36 35.42 11.27 -38.95
N VAL A 37 35.58 10.21 -38.15
CA VAL A 37 35.30 10.24 -36.71
C VAL A 37 36.19 11.24 -35.96
N VAL A 38 37.44 11.42 -36.42
CA VAL A 38 38.35 12.40 -35.85
C VAL A 38 37.94 13.81 -36.24
N TYR A 39 37.61 14.05 -37.51
CA TYR A 39 37.13 15.34 -38.00
C TYR A 39 35.89 15.80 -37.24
N GLU A 40 34.87 14.94 -37.12
CA GLU A 40 33.66 15.23 -36.35
C GLU A 40 33.96 15.58 -34.89
N HIS A 41 34.96 14.92 -34.30
CA HIS A 41 35.37 15.21 -32.93
C HIS A 41 36.04 16.57 -32.81
N VAL A 42 37.01 16.89 -33.66
CA VAL A 42 37.71 18.19 -33.58
C VAL A 42 36.77 19.34 -33.96
N ASP A 43 35.87 19.14 -34.92
CA ASP A 43 34.86 20.14 -35.29
C ASP A 43 33.88 20.41 -34.15
N ARG A 44 33.45 19.36 -33.43
CA ARG A 44 32.61 19.52 -32.24
C ARG A 44 33.33 20.21 -31.09
N CYS A 45 34.65 20.02 -30.96
CA CYS A 45 35.44 20.54 -29.84
C CYS A 45 36.20 21.85 -30.17
N LYS A 46 36.02 22.40 -31.39
CA LYS A 46 36.71 23.61 -31.82
C LYS A 46 36.36 24.79 -30.91
N LYS A 47 37.36 25.66 -30.69
CA LYS A 47 37.21 26.86 -29.86
C LYS A 47 36.75 28.08 -30.67
N GLU A 48 36.96 28.03 -31.97
CA GLU A 48 36.73 29.15 -32.89
C GLU A 48 35.66 28.78 -33.91
N LYS A 49 35.19 29.77 -34.66
CA LYS A 49 34.19 29.55 -35.72
C LYS A 49 34.63 28.50 -36.75
N TYR A 50 35.91 28.52 -37.12
CA TYR A 50 36.50 27.63 -38.11
C TYR A 50 37.66 26.83 -37.50
N LEU A 51 37.91 25.64 -38.04
CA LEU A 51 39.01 24.76 -37.63
C LEU A 51 40.36 25.33 -38.08
N ARG A 52 41.26 25.55 -37.13
CA ARG A 52 42.57 26.17 -37.36
C ARG A 52 43.65 25.13 -37.60
N THR A 53 44.86 25.58 -37.94
CA THR A 53 46.02 24.70 -38.11
C THR A 53 46.32 23.87 -36.85
N CYS A 54 46.18 24.42 -35.64
CA CYS A 54 46.37 23.63 -34.40
C CYS A 54 45.39 22.46 -34.30
N ASP A 55 44.15 22.67 -34.77
CA ASP A 55 43.12 21.62 -34.77
C ASP A 55 43.44 20.56 -35.85
N LEU A 56 44.14 20.94 -36.93
CA LEU A 56 44.65 20.01 -37.94
C LEU A 56 45.79 19.14 -37.39
N PHE A 57 46.72 19.73 -36.63
CA PHE A 57 47.75 18.97 -35.90
C PHE A 57 47.10 17.93 -34.98
N ASP A 58 46.13 18.36 -34.17
CA ASP A 58 45.38 17.49 -33.26
C ASP A 58 44.66 16.36 -34.00
N ALA A 59 44.09 16.65 -35.18
CA ALA A 59 43.40 15.66 -36.00
C ALA A 59 44.37 14.62 -36.58
N VAL A 60 45.51 15.05 -37.13
CA VAL A 60 46.54 14.14 -37.67
C VAL A 60 47.08 13.24 -36.56
N GLU A 61 47.42 13.79 -35.40
CA GLU A 61 47.90 13.02 -34.25
C GLU A 61 46.87 11.97 -33.81
N LYS A 62 45.58 12.34 -33.73
CA LYS A 62 44.51 11.40 -33.34
C LYS A 62 44.31 10.29 -34.35
N CYS A 63 44.43 10.58 -35.65
CA CYS A 63 44.39 9.54 -36.69
C CYS A 63 45.54 8.54 -36.53
N GLN A 64 46.78 9.03 -36.33
CA GLN A 64 47.95 8.17 -36.09
C GLN A 64 47.80 7.37 -34.80
N LEU A 65 47.35 8.00 -33.71
CA LEU A 65 47.15 7.36 -32.42
C LEU A 65 46.14 6.21 -32.52
N LEU A 66 45.04 6.40 -33.26
CA LEU A 66 44.07 5.33 -33.51
C LEU A 66 44.69 4.14 -34.24
N CYS A 67 45.50 4.39 -35.28
CA CYS A 67 46.22 3.32 -35.99
C CYS A 67 47.13 2.55 -35.03
N ILE A 68 47.94 3.25 -34.24
CA ILE A 68 48.87 2.65 -33.28
C ILE A 68 48.11 1.81 -32.24
N LEU A 69 47.05 2.35 -31.65
CA LEU A 69 46.28 1.63 -30.63
C LEU A 69 45.55 0.41 -31.20
N ASN A 70 45.12 0.45 -32.46
CA ASN A 70 44.50 -0.71 -33.11
C ASN A 70 45.52 -1.79 -33.47
N ARG A 71 46.75 -1.42 -33.83
CA ARG A 71 47.85 -2.37 -34.13
C ARG A 71 48.56 -2.91 -32.90
N VAL A 72 48.54 -2.18 -31.78
CA VAL A 72 49.22 -2.55 -30.53
C VAL A 72 48.21 -2.74 -29.39
N PRO A 73 47.60 -3.94 -29.28
CA PRO A 73 46.56 -4.22 -28.28
C PRO A 73 47.02 -3.98 -26.83
N ASN A 74 48.32 -4.12 -26.55
CA ASN A 74 48.88 -3.86 -25.23
C ASN A 74 48.74 -2.39 -24.81
N PHE A 75 48.99 -1.45 -25.72
CA PHE A 75 48.80 -0.03 -25.46
C PHE A 75 47.33 0.32 -25.33
N LYS A 76 46.47 -0.25 -26.18
CA LYS A 76 45.02 -0.12 -26.05
C LYS A 76 44.50 -0.61 -24.69
N ARG A 77 45.03 -1.73 -24.20
CA ARG A 77 44.75 -2.26 -22.86
C ARG A 77 45.29 -1.34 -21.75
N PHE A 78 46.49 -0.80 -21.91
CA PHE A 78 47.06 0.17 -20.97
C PHE A 78 46.16 1.41 -20.84
N ILE A 79 45.79 2.04 -21.97
CA ILE A 79 44.88 3.20 -21.99
C ILE A 79 43.53 2.87 -21.32
N HIS A 80 43.00 1.67 -21.55
CA HIS A 80 41.78 1.23 -20.87
C HIS A 80 41.94 1.13 -19.35
N ASN A 81 43.03 0.52 -18.88
CA ASN A 81 43.30 0.39 -17.45
C ASN A 81 43.44 1.76 -16.77
N GLN A 82 43.98 2.76 -17.49
CA GLN A 82 44.05 4.15 -17.05
C GLN A 82 42.73 4.93 -17.21
N LYS A 83 41.63 4.25 -17.57
CA LYS A 83 40.31 4.86 -17.86
C LYS A 83 40.38 5.96 -18.95
N GLY A 84 41.39 5.91 -19.80
CA GLY A 84 41.67 6.94 -20.82
C GLY A 84 40.94 6.75 -22.15
N CYS A 85 40.24 5.63 -22.36
CA CYS A 85 39.62 5.33 -23.66
C CYS A 85 38.69 6.45 -24.19
N ALA A 86 37.99 7.15 -23.30
CA ALA A 86 37.08 8.23 -23.70
C ALA A 86 37.79 9.47 -24.25
N ARG A 87 39.11 9.62 -24.00
CA ARG A 87 39.93 10.73 -24.50
C ARG A 87 40.39 10.52 -25.93
N VAL A 88 40.30 9.29 -26.46
CA VAL A 88 40.69 8.96 -27.83
C VAL A 88 39.42 8.81 -28.67
N PRO A 89 39.05 9.81 -29.49
CA PRO A 89 37.83 9.74 -30.29
C PRO A 89 37.89 8.54 -31.23
N GLY A 90 36.77 7.84 -31.42
CA GLY A 90 36.70 6.68 -32.31
C GLY A 90 37.38 5.40 -31.81
N LEU A 91 38.00 5.38 -30.62
CA LEU A 91 38.67 4.19 -30.11
C LEU A 91 37.67 3.08 -29.75
N LYS A 92 37.60 2.04 -30.58
CA LYS A 92 36.77 0.86 -30.35
C LYS A 92 37.38 -0.03 -29.25
N CYS A 93 37.00 0.16 -27.99
CA CYS A 93 37.48 -0.66 -26.87
C CYS A 93 36.47 -1.73 -26.45
N GLU A 94 36.82 -3.01 -26.65
CA GLU A 94 35.92 -4.13 -26.34
C GLU A 94 35.57 -4.27 -24.86
N LYS A 95 36.51 -3.94 -23.97
CA LYS A 95 36.24 -3.93 -22.52
C LYS A 95 35.24 -2.86 -22.13
N CYS A 96 35.33 -1.67 -22.72
CA CYS A 96 34.36 -0.59 -22.50
C CYS A 96 32.97 -0.97 -23.03
N LYS A 97 32.89 -1.61 -24.20
CA LYS A 97 31.62 -2.09 -24.78
C LYS A 97 30.95 -3.15 -23.89
N LYS A 98 31.72 -4.14 -23.41
CA LYS A 98 31.21 -5.19 -22.51
C LYS A 98 30.62 -4.60 -21.23
N LYS A 99 31.33 -3.65 -20.60
CA LYS A 99 30.84 -2.98 -19.38
C LYS A 99 29.51 -2.27 -19.60
N LYS A 100 29.36 -1.53 -20.72
CA LYS A 100 28.10 -0.84 -21.05
C LYS A 100 26.92 -1.81 -21.21
N LYS A 101 27.13 -2.91 -21.95
CA LYS A 101 26.10 -3.95 -22.11
C LYS A 101 25.70 -4.57 -20.76
N THR A 102 26.67 -4.86 -19.89
CA THR A 102 26.37 -5.41 -18.56
C THR A 102 25.58 -4.42 -17.69
N SER A 103 25.93 -3.13 -17.70
CA SER A 103 25.17 -2.11 -16.96
C SER A 103 23.76 -1.90 -17.51
N GLU A 104 23.58 -1.93 -18.83
CA GLU A 104 22.26 -1.84 -19.46
C GLU A 104 21.36 -3.02 -19.05
N ILE A 105 21.91 -4.24 -19.07
CA ILE A 105 21.21 -5.44 -18.62
C ILE A 105 20.82 -5.33 -17.14
N GLN A 106 21.74 -4.90 -16.28
CA GLN A 106 21.46 -4.71 -14.84
C GLN A 106 20.33 -3.71 -14.62
N ASN A 107 20.37 -2.57 -15.29
CA ASN A 107 19.32 -1.55 -15.19
C ASN A 107 17.96 -2.06 -15.68
N THR A 108 17.92 -2.88 -16.74
CA THR A 108 16.66 -3.50 -17.19
C THR A 108 16.13 -4.53 -16.20
N MET A 109 16.99 -5.32 -15.56
CA MET A 109 16.57 -6.32 -14.56
C MET A 109 16.02 -5.64 -13.30
N GLU A 110 16.65 -4.56 -12.85
CA GLU A 110 16.19 -3.78 -11.69
C GLU A 110 14.81 -3.14 -11.95
N ASN A 111 14.62 -2.55 -13.14
CA ASN A 111 13.32 -2.00 -13.55
C ASN A 111 12.20 -3.05 -13.64
N LEU A 112 12.52 -4.28 -14.05
CA LEU A 112 11.56 -5.39 -14.09
C LEU A 112 11.19 -5.86 -12.67
N GLN A 113 12.15 -5.92 -11.75
CA GLN A 113 11.90 -6.28 -10.34
C GLN A 113 11.03 -5.24 -9.64
N ILE A 114 11.26 -3.94 -9.87
CA ILE A 114 10.45 -2.87 -9.29
C ILE A 114 8.99 -2.99 -9.75
N LYS A 115 8.76 -3.18 -11.06
CA LYS A 115 7.40 -3.37 -11.62
C LYS A 115 6.70 -4.62 -11.10
N GLY A 116 7.45 -5.70 -10.85
CA GLY A 116 6.92 -6.92 -10.23
C GLY A 116 6.40 -6.66 -8.82
N ASN A 117 7.21 -5.99 -7.99
CA ASN A 117 6.88 -5.67 -6.60
C ASN A 117 5.69 -4.71 -6.47
N GLU A 118 5.53 -3.76 -7.40
CA GLU A 118 4.38 -2.84 -7.43
C GLU A 118 3.07 -3.59 -7.72
N LYS A 119 3.09 -4.49 -8.73
CA LYS A 119 1.92 -5.31 -9.05
C LYS A 119 1.52 -6.25 -7.92
N GLU A 120 2.50 -6.82 -7.21
CA GLU A 120 2.26 -7.70 -6.07
C GLU A 120 1.62 -6.95 -4.89
N LYS A 121 2.08 -5.72 -4.61
CA LYS A 121 1.47 -4.84 -3.60
C LYS A 121 0.03 -4.47 -3.96
N GLU A 122 -0.24 -4.17 -5.23
CA GLU A 122 -1.59 -3.83 -5.69
C GLU A 122 -2.53 -5.03 -5.60
N LEU A 123 -2.08 -6.23 -5.99
CA LEU A 123 -2.85 -7.46 -5.87
C LEU A 123 -3.22 -7.76 -4.41
N LYS A 124 -2.26 -7.65 -3.50
CA LYS A 124 -2.49 -7.85 -2.07
C LYS A 124 -3.51 -6.87 -1.49
N LYS A 125 -3.45 -5.61 -1.92
CA LYS A 125 -4.40 -4.58 -1.48
C LYS A 125 -5.83 -4.89 -1.93
N ARG A 126 -6.01 -5.38 -3.18
CA ARG A 126 -7.32 -5.84 -3.69
C ARG A 126 -7.82 -7.07 -2.95
N GLU A 127 -6.92 -7.99 -2.62
CA GLU A 127 -7.26 -9.21 -1.88
C GLU A 127 -7.75 -8.89 -0.46
N ASP A 128 -7.09 -7.96 0.23
CA ASP A 128 -7.51 -7.47 1.56
C ASP A 128 -8.86 -6.72 1.52
N GLU A 129 -9.14 -5.99 0.44
CA GLU A 129 -10.42 -5.32 0.23
C GLU A 129 -11.55 -6.31 -0.03
N MET A 130 -11.30 -7.30 -0.89
CA MET A 130 -12.23 -8.40 -1.15
C MET A 130 -12.58 -9.19 0.11
N ASN A 131 -11.60 -9.45 0.98
CA ASN A 131 -11.83 -10.14 2.24
C ASN A 131 -12.73 -9.33 3.18
N ARG A 132 -12.53 -8.01 3.27
CA ARG A 132 -13.39 -7.12 4.07
C ARG A 132 -14.83 -7.09 3.58
N LEU A 133 -15.03 -6.96 2.27
CA LEU A 133 -16.37 -6.99 1.67
C LEU A 133 -17.06 -8.34 1.90
N LYS A 134 -16.30 -9.44 1.84
CA LYS A 134 -16.83 -10.79 2.09
C LYS A 134 -17.31 -10.97 3.53
N GLU A 135 -16.57 -10.43 4.51
CA GLU A 135 -17.01 -10.45 5.91
C GLU A 135 -18.27 -9.60 6.13
N GLU A 136 -18.35 -8.43 5.53
CA GLU A 136 -19.52 -7.54 5.63
C GLU A 136 -20.76 -8.19 5.03
N LEU A 137 -20.63 -8.80 3.86
CA LEU A 137 -21.71 -9.57 3.23
C LEU A 137 -22.17 -10.74 4.11
N ASN A 138 -21.25 -11.40 4.82
CA ASN A 138 -21.62 -12.48 5.73
C ASN A 138 -22.43 -11.95 6.93
N ARG A 139 -22.00 -10.84 7.53
CA ARG A 139 -22.73 -10.18 8.62
C ARG A 139 -24.13 -9.75 8.19
N GLU A 140 -24.29 -9.24 6.98
CA GLU A 140 -25.59 -8.83 6.45
C GLU A 140 -26.52 -10.02 6.16
N LYS A 141 -25.98 -11.12 5.62
CA LYS A 141 -26.72 -12.38 5.46
C LYS A 141 -27.26 -12.90 6.79
N GLU A 142 -26.46 -12.87 7.85
CA GLU A 142 -26.89 -13.29 9.18
C GLU A 142 -28.04 -12.42 9.71
N ARG A 143 -27.95 -11.09 9.54
CA ARG A 143 -29.04 -10.16 9.90
C ARG A 143 -30.32 -10.45 9.14
N LEU A 144 -30.24 -10.64 7.82
CA LEU A 144 -31.38 -10.98 6.99
C LEU A 144 -32.03 -12.30 7.41
N ASN A 145 -31.23 -13.29 7.81
CA ASN A 145 -31.76 -14.56 8.29
C ASN A 145 -32.52 -14.39 9.61
N LEU A 146 -31.97 -13.61 10.54
CA LEU A 146 -32.64 -13.31 11.81
C LEU A 146 -33.95 -12.53 11.60
N GLU A 147 -33.95 -11.56 10.68
CA GLU A 147 -35.14 -10.78 10.33
C GLU A 147 -36.24 -11.64 9.70
N LYS A 148 -35.86 -12.59 8.83
CA LYS A 148 -36.80 -13.57 8.28
C LYS A 148 -37.45 -14.42 9.37
N GLU A 149 -36.68 -14.84 10.37
CA GLU A 149 -37.21 -15.67 11.46
C GLU A 149 -38.14 -14.88 12.38
N LYS A 150 -37.79 -13.63 12.71
CA LYS A 150 -38.69 -12.72 13.44
C LYS A 150 -40.01 -12.49 12.69
N ASN A 151 -39.95 -12.27 11.38
CA ASN A 151 -41.15 -12.09 10.56
C ASN A 151 -42.05 -13.32 10.55
N LYS A 152 -41.50 -14.54 10.53
CA LYS A 152 -42.28 -15.77 10.68
C LYS A 152 -42.97 -15.84 12.04
N MET A 153 -42.26 -15.51 13.13
CA MET A 153 -42.84 -15.49 14.47
C MET A 153 -43.98 -14.47 14.59
N LEU A 154 -43.78 -13.26 14.08
CA LEU A 154 -44.81 -12.21 14.06
C LEU A 154 -46.05 -12.66 13.26
N GLN A 155 -45.87 -13.31 12.11
CA GLN A 155 -47.01 -13.88 11.37
C GLN A 155 -47.77 -14.94 12.18
N ALA A 156 -47.06 -15.81 12.90
CA ALA A 156 -47.69 -16.82 13.75
C ALA A 156 -48.45 -16.20 14.94
N GLU A 157 -47.91 -15.15 15.55
CA GLU A 157 -48.56 -14.41 16.65
C GLU A 157 -49.78 -13.64 16.18
N LEU A 158 -49.69 -12.98 15.03
CA LEU A 158 -50.82 -12.28 14.40
C LEU A 158 -51.98 -13.25 14.09
N PHE A 159 -51.67 -14.50 13.73
CA PHE A 159 -52.67 -15.54 13.48
C PHE A 159 -53.38 -15.98 14.77
N LYS A 160 -52.65 -16.09 15.90
CA LYS A 160 -53.23 -16.44 17.20
C LYS A 160 -54.19 -15.36 17.71
N LEU A 161 -53.77 -14.09 17.66
CA LEU A 161 -54.60 -12.96 18.09
C LEU A 161 -55.92 -12.89 17.30
N LYS A 162 -55.87 -13.12 15.97
CA LYS A 162 -57.11 -13.19 15.15
C LYS A 162 -58.04 -14.33 15.55
N ALA A 163 -57.50 -15.47 16.00
CA ALA A 163 -58.31 -16.60 16.48
C ALA A 163 -58.94 -16.30 17.85
N GLU A 164 -58.21 -15.60 18.73
CA GLU A 164 -58.71 -15.14 20.03
C GLU A 164 -59.81 -14.08 19.87
N ASP A 165 -59.66 -13.11 18.97
CA ASP A 165 -60.70 -12.12 18.65
C ASP A 165 -61.97 -12.77 18.10
N LEU A 166 -61.83 -13.79 17.24
CA LEU A 166 -62.97 -14.56 16.73
C LEU A 166 -63.66 -15.34 17.85
N GLY A 167 -62.89 -15.97 18.75
CA GLY A 167 -63.41 -16.66 19.92
C GLY A 167 -64.14 -15.72 20.89
N ASN A 168 -63.56 -14.55 21.15
CA ASN A 168 -64.16 -13.52 22.02
C ASN A 168 -65.45 -12.93 21.42
N ALA A 169 -65.51 -12.75 20.09
CA ALA A 169 -66.73 -12.31 19.40
C ALA A 169 -67.87 -13.33 19.51
N VAL A 170 -67.56 -14.64 19.41
CA VAL A 170 -68.54 -15.71 19.60
C VAL A 170 -69.00 -15.79 21.06
N ILE A 171 -68.09 -15.61 22.02
CA ILE A 171 -68.43 -15.57 23.45
C ILE A 171 -69.34 -14.37 23.78
N GLN A 172 -69.08 -13.19 23.20
CA GLN A 172 -69.96 -12.02 23.37
C GLN A 172 -71.36 -12.26 22.81
N GLN A 173 -71.49 -12.87 21.62
CA GLN A 173 -72.80 -13.25 21.08
C GLN A 173 -73.56 -14.24 21.98
N LEU A 174 -72.86 -15.13 22.67
CA LEU A 174 -73.48 -16.06 23.63
C LEU A 174 -73.91 -15.34 24.91
N LEU A 175 -73.08 -14.42 25.45
CA LEU A 175 -73.42 -13.63 26.63
C LEU A 175 -74.61 -12.69 26.40
N ASP A 176 -74.70 -12.07 25.22
CA ASP A 176 -75.84 -11.24 24.83
C ASP A 176 -77.13 -12.06 24.65
N GLY A 177 -77.02 -13.36 24.37
CA GLY A 177 -78.15 -14.29 24.31
C GLY A 177 -78.69 -14.75 25.67
N PHE A 178 -77.97 -14.50 26.78
CA PHE A 178 -78.39 -14.88 28.13
C PHE A 178 -78.75 -13.69 29.04
N GLY A 179 -78.78 -12.46 28.49
CA GLY A 179 -79.11 -11.24 29.21
C GLY A 179 -80.60 -11.00 29.45
N ASP A 180 -81.31 -11.98 30.03
CA ASP A 180 -82.65 -11.76 30.58
C ASP A 180 -82.86 -12.68 31.79
N SER A 181 -82.44 -12.22 32.98
CA SER A 181 -83.11 -12.48 34.28
C SER A 181 -82.26 -12.05 35.49
N SER A 182 -82.87 -11.18 36.29
CA SER A 182 -82.84 -11.14 37.76
C SER A 182 -81.56 -10.78 38.54
N THR A 183 -81.71 -9.62 39.20
CA THR A 183 -81.50 -9.34 40.63
C THR A 183 -80.12 -9.01 41.20
N LYS A 184 -80.04 -7.73 41.62
CA LYS A 184 -79.65 -7.19 42.95
C LYS A 184 -78.28 -7.54 43.55
N ASN A 185 -77.55 -6.44 43.79
CA ASN A 185 -76.84 -6.00 45.00
C ASN A 185 -75.39 -5.58 44.66
N GLN A 186 -75.10 -4.28 44.62
CA GLN A 186 -74.68 -3.41 45.73
C GLN A 186 -73.20 -3.56 46.13
N ILE A 187 -72.52 -2.39 46.09
CA ILE A 187 -71.37 -1.97 46.94
C ILE A 187 -70.00 -2.53 46.51
N LYS A 188 -68.87 -1.81 46.49
CA LYS A 188 -68.42 -0.40 46.42
C LYS A 188 -66.87 -0.50 46.42
N ASP A 189 -66.24 0.54 45.86
CA ASP A 189 -64.92 1.10 46.19
C ASP A 189 -63.60 0.34 45.87
N SER A 190 -62.80 1.02 45.03
CA SER A 190 -61.36 0.94 44.80
C SER A 190 -60.52 1.36 46.05
N PRO A 191 -59.17 1.60 45.99
CA PRO A 191 -58.03 0.86 45.40
C PRO A 191 -56.83 0.73 46.41
N THR A 192 -55.69 0.20 45.90
CA THR A 192 -54.28 0.65 46.14
C THR A 192 -53.31 -0.23 46.96
N THR A 193 -52.21 -0.66 46.29
CA THR A 193 -50.79 -0.85 46.70
C THR A 193 -50.38 -1.45 48.04
N SER A 194 -49.40 -2.38 48.04
CA SER A 194 -48.01 -2.12 48.53
C SER A 194 -47.13 -3.38 48.55
N ASN A 195 -45.82 -3.14 48.32
CA ASN A 195 -44.68 -4.07 48.42
C ASN A 195 -44.23 -4.25 49.88
N ASN A 196 -43.47 -5.31 50.21
CA ASN A 196 -42.41 -5.25 51.22
C ASN A 196 -41.39 -6.41 51.15
N SER A 197 -40.10 -6.06 51.24
CA SER A 197 -38.91 -6.91 51.39
C SER A 197 -38.06 -6.41 52.58
N SER A 198 -37.53 -7.31 53.43
CA SER A 198 -36.83 -7.00 54.69
C SER A 198 -35.28 -7.05 54.59
N PHE A 199 -34.56 -6.19 55.35
CA PHE A 199 -33.08 -6.06 55.39
C PHE A 199 -32.45 -6.46 56.76
N PRO A 200 -31.19 -6.95 56.80
CA PRO A 200 -30.55 -7.47 58.04
C PRO A 200 -29.79 -6.44 58.93
N ASP A 201 -29.77 -6.69 60.25
CA ASP A 201 -29.34 -5.78 61.35
C ASP A 201 -27.81 -5.74 61.71
N LYS A 202 -26.91 -6.38 60.94
CA LYS A 202 -25.46 -6.43 61.25
C LYS A 202 -24.57 -6.36 60.00
N CYS A 203 -23.40 -5.75 60.12
CA CYS A 203 -22.38 -5.70 59.07
C CYS A 203 -21.73 -7.08 58.85
N LEU A 204 -21.78 -7.59 57.61
CA LEU A 204 -21.22 -8.90 57.25
C LEU A 204 -19.68 -8.96 57.19
N THR A 205 -18.98 -7.82 57.27
CA THR A 205 -17.52 -7.75 57.11
C THR A 205 -16.76 -7.55 58.42
N CYS A 206 -17.31 -6.76 59.36
CA CYS A 206 -16.66 -6.46 60.64
C CYS A 206 -17.54 -6.76 61.86
N SER A 207 -18.72 -7.38 61.64
CA SER A 207 -19.64 -7.86 62.68
C SER A 207 -20.20 -6.78 63.63
N THR A 208 -19.95 -5.50 63.35
CA THR A 208 -20.49 -4.37 64.11
C THR A 208 -22.00 -4.26 63.91
N ARG A 209 -22.74 -4.04 64.99
CA ARG A 209 -24.21 -3.85 64.99
C ARG A 209 -24.57 -2.56 64.27
N ILE A 210 -25.45 -2.61 63.27
CA ILE A 210 -25.90 -1.42 62.54
C ILE A 210 -27.17 -0.93 63.23
N ARG A 211 -27.17 0.31 63.73
CA ARG A 211 -28.39 0.94 64.25
C ARG A 211 -29.16 1.45 63.02
N SER A 212 -30.30 0.81 62.73
CA SER A 212 -31.32 1.09 61.70
C SER A 212 -30.97 2.18 60.66
N PRO A 213 -30.77 1.83 59.37
CA PRO A 213 -30.50 2.84 58.35
C PRO A 213 -31.74 3.71 58.09
N THR A 214 -31.62 5.02 58.26
CA THR A 214 -32.49 5.97 57.55
C THR A 214 -32.11 5.97 56.07
N VAL A 215 -33.07 6.28 55.20
CA VAL A 215 -33.05 6.08 53.72
C VAL A 215 -31.80 6.63 53.01
N ASN A 216 -31.02 7.49 53.65
CA ASN A 216 -29.92 8.23 53.04
C ASN A 216 -28.52 7.92 53.59
N ASN A 217 -28.31 6.88 54.42
CA ASN A 217 -26.96 6.55 54.93
C ASN A 217 -26.66 5.05 55.02
N ILE A 218 -26.36 4.44 53.87
CA ILE A 218 -26.13 2.99 53.71
C ILE A 218 -24.63 2.67 53.78
N GLY A 219 -23.99 2.91 54.93
CA GLY A 219 -22.58 2.61 55.14
C GLY A 219 -22.26 2.22 56.57
N CYS A 220 -21.35 1.26 56.79
CA CYS A 220 -20.90 0.94 58.15
C CYS A 220 -20.11 2.13 58.72
N PRO A 221 -20.46 2.67 59.90
CA PRO A 221 -19.77 3.81 60.49
C PRO A 221 -18.29 3.53 60.84
N SER A 222 -17.90 2.26 60.96
CA SER A 222 -16.54 1.87 61.34
C SER A 222 -15.62 1.60 60.15
N CYS A 223 -16.11 0.93 59.09
CA CYS A 223 -15.29 0.57 57.92
C CYS A 223 -15.63 1.34 56.63
N LYS A 224 -16.64 2.22 56.67
CA LYS A 224 -17.10 3.11 55.58
C LYS A 224 -17.47 2.44 54.25
N LYS A 225 -17.55 1.10 54.18
CA LYS A 225 -18.03 0.37 52.99
C LYS A 225 -19.56 0.42 52.90
N ARG A 226 -20.08 0.61 51.67
CA ARG A 226 -21.51 0.60 51.35
C ARG A 226 -22.02 -0.84 51.22
N PHE A 227 -23.15 -1.16 51.86
CA PHE A 227 -23.84 -2.44 51.64
C PHE A 227 -24.86 -2.25 50.52
N HIS A 228 -24.66 -2.88 49.38
CA HIS A 228 -25.73 -3.01 48.40
C HIS A 228 -26.67 -4.13 48.89
N ALA A 229 -27.89 -3.72 49.21
CA ALA A 229 -29.05 -4.57 49.34
C ALA A 229 -29.21 -5.47 48.10
N ASN A 230 -29.35 -6.78 48.32
CA ASN A 230 -29.69 -7.85 47.37
C ASN A 230 -28.62 -8.29 46.35
N VAL A 231 -27.90 -9.35 46.72
CA VAL A 231 -27.58 -10.44 45.78
C VAL A 231 -28.07 -11.74 46.40
N THR A 232 -29.15 -12.28 45.84
CA THR A 232 -29.63 -13.63 46.11
C THR A 232 -28.69 -14.61 45.40
N ILE A 233 -28.06 -15.49 46.16
CA ILE A 233 -27.09 -16.48 45.71
C ILE A 233 -27.81 -17.65 45.02
N SER A 234 -27.39 -18.00 43.82
CA SER A 234 -27.41 -19.35 43.25
C SER A 234 -26.45 -19.35 42.05
N GLY A 235 -25.49 -20.25 41.84
CA GLY A 235 -24.94 -21.35 42.60
C GLY A 235 -23.60 -21.75 41.95
N ILE A 236 -22.59 -21.98 42.79
CA ILE A 236 -21.58 -23.06 42.82
C ILE A 236 -21.16 -23.79 41.51
N ASN A 237 -19.82 -23.97 41.39
CA ASN A 237 -18.99 -24.94 40.62
C ASN A 237 -18.64 -24.56 39.16
N ARG A 238 -17.37 -24.55 38.71
CA ARG A 238 -16.37 -25.64 38.77
C ARG A 238 -14.91 -25.16 38.61
N PHE A 239 -14.01 -25.92 39.21
CA PHE A 239 -12.55 -25.92 39.05
C PHE A 239 -12.09 -26.31 37.64
N SER A 240 -11.06 -25.63 37.12
CA SER A 240 -9.76 -26.18 36.66
C SER A 240 -8.80 -25.02 36.39
#